data_AF-A0AAU7JHT5-F1
#
_entry.id   AF-A0AAU7JHT5-F1
#
_cell.length_a   1.000
_cell.length_b   1.000
_cell.length_c   1.000
_cell.angle_alpha   90.00
_cell.angle_beta   90.00
_cell.angle_gamma   90.00
#
_symmetry.space_group_name_H-M   'P 1'
#
loop_
_entity.id
_entity.type
_entity.pdbx_description
1 polymer ?
#
loop_
_entity_poly.entity_id
_entity_poly.type
_entity_poly.pdbx_seq_one_letter_code
_entity_poly.pdbx_strand_id
1 'polypeptide(L)' 'MRMIIGGMVLAVVIGVAAGLVLTNMQTPAWRAFSTAGARVGDPGENLVGPPWRNSAREHSAKL' A
#
# COMPACT_ATOMS: atom_id res chain seq x y z
N MET A 1 29.75 -22.00 -22.50
CA MET A 1 28.40 -22.58 -22.21
C MET A 1 28.14 -22.84 -20.73
N ARG A 2 28.95 -23.63 -20.00
CA ARG A 2 28.65 -24.06 -18.61
C ARG A 2 28.37 -22.91 -17.63
N MET A 3 29.17 -21.84 -17.66
CA MET A 3 28.93 -20.66 -16.82
C MET A 3 27.65 -19.90 -17.19
N ILE A 4 27.33 -19.79 -18.48
CA ILE A 4 26.11 -19.13 -18.95
C ILE A 4 24.87 -19.90 -18.49
N ILE A 5 24.88 -21.23 -18.67
CA ILE A 5 23.79 -22.10 -18.22
C ILE A 5 23.67 -22.05 -16.69
N GLY A 6 24.78 -22.06 -15.96
CA GLY A 6 24.78 -21.93 -14.50
C GLY A 6 24.17 -20.60 -14.03
N GLY A 7 24.51 -19.49 -14.69
CA GLY A 7 23.92 -18.18 -14.42
C GLY A 7 22.41 -18.14 -14.68
N MET A 8 21.94 -18.76 -15.78
CA MET A 8 20.50 -18.88 -16.05
C MET A 8 19.77 -19.65 -14.97
N VAL A 9 20.31 -20.80 -14.54
CA VAL A 9 19.70 -21.61 -13.47
C VAL A 9 19.64 -20.81 -12.16
N LEU A 10 20.73 -20.13 -11.80
CA LEU A 10 20.77 -19.31 -10.59
C LEU A 10 19.75 -18.16 -10.63
N ALA A 11 19.61 -17.47 -11.77
CA ALA A 11 18.63 -16.40 -11.93
C ALA A 11 17.19 -16.90 -11.76
N VAL A 12 16.87 -18.08 -12.30
CA VAL A 12 15.56 -18.71 -12.12
C VAL A 12 15.32 -19.03 -10.64
N VAL A 13 16.30 -19.62 -9.95
CA VAL A 13 16.19 -19.95 -8.52
C VAL A 13 15.93 -18.69 -7.68
N ILE A 14 16.67 -17.60 -7.94
CA ILE A 14 16.49 -16.33 -7.24
C ILE A 14 15.11 -15.75 -7.51
N GLY A 15 14.65 -15.76 -8.76
CA GLY A 15 13.33 -15.24 -9.12
C GLY A 15 12.19 -15.99 -8.42
N VAL A 16 12.25 -17.32 -8.39
CA VAL A 16 11.26 -18.14 -7.68
C VAL A 16 11.30 -17.87 -6.18
N ALA A 17 12.49 -17.84 -5.58
CA ALA A 17 12.65 -17.56 -4.16
C ALA A 17 12.10 -16.17 -3.78
N ALA A 18 12.43 -15.14 -4.57
CA ALA A 18 11.93 -13.79 -4.37
C ALA A 18 10.40 -13.72 -4.47
N GLY A 19 9.81 -14.42 -5.45
CA GLY A 19 8.35 -14.50 -5.58
C GLY A 19 7.69 -15.10 -4.34
N LEU A 20 8.16 -16.24 -3.87
CA LEU A 20 7.62 -16.90 -2.67
C LEU A 20 7.78 -16.04 -1.41
N VAL A 21 8.95 -15.44 -1.20
CA VAL A 21 9.20 -14.62 0.00
C VAL A 21 8.37 -13.34 -0.04
N LEU A 22 8.38 -12.62 -1.16
CA LEU A 22 7.73 -11.32 -1.26
C LEU A 22 6.20 -11.43 -1.18
N THR A 23 5.61 -12.49 -1.76
CA THR A 23 4.16 -12.75 -1.61
C THR A 23 3.76 -12.93 -0.15
N ASN A 24 4.59 -13.57 0.68
CA ASN A 24 4.30 -13.75 2.11
C ASN A 24 4.47 -12.46 2.94
N MET A 25 5.24 -11.49 2.45
CA MET A 25 5.45 -10.20 3.13
C MET A 25 4.45 -9.12 2.71
N GLN A 26 3.67 -9.33 1.66
CA GLN A 26 2.72 -8.36 1.14
C GLN A 26 1.36 -8.46 1.83
N THR A 27 0.83 -7.33 2.29
CA THR A 27 -0.57 -7.20 2.69
C THR A 27 -1.42 -7.05 1.43
N PRO A 28 -2.45 -7.89 1.21
CA PRO A 28 -3.27 -7.78 0.01
C PRO A 28 -4.09 -6.48 0.03
N ALA A 29 -4.29 -5.87 -1.14
CA ALA A 29 -4.89 -4.55 -1.29
C ALA A 29 -6.28 -4.44 -0.63
N TRP A 30 -7.09 -5.49 -0.70
CA TRP A 30 -8.41 -5.50 -0.03
C TRP A 30 -8.31 -5.36 1.49
N ARG A 31 -7.21 -5.81 2.11
CA ARG A 31 -6.97 -5.71 3.55
C ARG A 31 -6.26 -4.40 3.91
N ALA A 32 -5.38 -3.90 3.04
CA ALA A 32 -4.69 -2.63 3.26
C ALA A 32 -5.62 -1.42 3.05
N PHE A 33 -6.57 -1.52 2.11
CA PHE A 33 -7.48 -0.46 1.72
C PHE A 33 -8.95 -0.78 2.06
N SER A 34 -9.20 -1.75 2.93
CA SER A 34 -10.50 -1.88 3.60
C SER A 34 -10.69 -0.70 4.55
N THR A 35 -10.97 0.47 3.99
CA THR A 35 -11.60 1.58 4.71
C THR A 35 -13.07 1.25 4.88
N ALA A 36 -13.74 1.82 5.89
CA ALA A 36 -15.19 1.73 6.01
C ALA A 36 -15.79 2.30 4.70
N GLY A 37 -16.25 1.44 3.81
CA GLY A 37 -16.63 1.83 2.45
C GLY A 37 -17.62 3.00 2.46
N ALA A 38 -17.51 3.90 1.49
CA ALA A 38 -18.50 4.94 1.27
C ALA A 38 -19.80 4.29 0.79
N ARG A 39 -20.87 4.37 1.57
CA ARG A 39 -22.19 3.92 1.13
C ARG A 39 -22.77 4.97 0.17
N VAL A 40 -23.52 4.53 -0.85
CA VAL A 40 -24.25 5.46 -1.72
C VAL A 40 -25.27 6.22 -0.86
N GLY A 41 -25.02 7.51 -0.64
CA GLY A 41 -25.81 8.36 0.26
C GLY A 41 -25.20 8.63 1.64
N ASP A 42 -24.13 7.92 2.03
CA ASP A 42 -23.37 8.19 3.26
C ASP A 42 -21.89 7.79 3.08
N PRO A 43 -21.07 8.70 2.52
CA PRO A 43 -19.66 8.43 2.23
C PRO A 43 -18.75 8.49 3.47
N GLY A 44 -19.26 8.87 4.64
CA GLY A 44 -18.45 9.15 5.82
C GLY A 44 -17.33 10.17 5.54
N GLU A 45 -16.15 9.97 6.14
CA GLU A 45 -14.96 10.81 5.91
C GLU A 45 -14.06 10.31 4.77
N ASN A 46 -14.46 9.25 4.07
CA ASN A 46 -13.61 8.50 3.14
C ASN A 46 -13.31 9.28 1.84
N LEU A 47 -14.12 10.30 1.51
CA LEU A 47 -13.98 11.12 0.29
C LEU A 47 -13.46 12.55 0.52
N VAL A 48 -13.64 13.10 1.72
CA VAL A 48 -13.38 14.53 2.00
C VAL A 48 -12.60 14.79 3.29
N GLY A 49 -12.28 13.75 4.06
CA GLY A 49 -11.63 13.88 5.36
C GLY A 49 -12.52 14.57 6.40
N PRO A 50 -12.03 14.76 7.64
CA PRO A 50 -12.78 15.44 8.68
C PRO A 50 -13.10 16.88 8.26
N PRO A 51 -14.27 17.44 8.65
CA PRO A 51 -14.58 18.82 8.37
C PRO A 51 -13.48 19.75 8.92
N TRP A 52 -13.01 20.67 8.06
CA TRP A 52 -11.95 21.67 8.32
C TRP A 52 -12.31 22.73 9.40
N ARG A 53 -13.02 22.36 10.47
CA ARG A 53 -13.55 23.30 11.45
C ARG A 53 -12.48 23.85 12.43
N ASN A 54 -11.31 23.22 12.51
CA ASN A 54 -10.32 23.50 13.57
C ASN A 54 -8.93 23.97 13.07
N SER A 55 -8.54 23.68 11.83
CA SER A 55 -7.21 24.02 11.29
C SER A 55 -7.02 25.51 10.99
N ALA A 56 -8.12 26.25 10.79
CA ALA A 56 -8.04 27.71 10.66
C ALA A 56 -7.75 28.41 12.02
N ARG A 57 -8.21 27.83 13.14
CA ARG A 57 -8.07 28.45 14.46
C ARG A 57 -6.66 28.27 15.05
N GLU A 58 -5.98 27.18 14.69
CA GLU A 58 -4.61 26.89 15.14
C GLU A 58 -3.55 27.78 14.47
N HIS A 59 -3.77 28.23 13.23
CA HIS A 59 -2.87 29.17 12.56
C HIS A 59 -3.02 30.62 13.06
N SER A 60 -4.22 31.04 13.44
CA SER A 60 -4.46 32.40 13.96
C SER A 60 -4.06 32.59 15.43
N ALA A 61 -3.85 31.52 16.20
CA ALA A 61 -3.39 31.60 17.59
C ALA A 61 -1.86 31.69 17.73
N LYS A 62 -1.11 31.67 16.61
CA LYS A 62 0.36 31.77 16.56
C LYS A 62 0.86 33.11 15.98
N LEU A 63 -0.01 34.10 15.81
CA LEU A 63 0.32 35.48 15.46
C LEU A 63 -0.02 36.40 16.64
#